data_AF-A0A1F6X0Y4-F1
#
_entry.id   AF-A0A1F6X0Y4-F1
#
_cell.length_a   1.000
_cell.length_b   1.000
_cell.length_c   1.000
_cell.angle_alpha   90.00
_cell.angle_beta   90.00
_cell.angle_gamma   90.00
#
_symmetry.space_group_name_H-M   'P 1'
#
loop_
_entity.id
_entity.type
_entity.pdbx_description
1 polymer ?
#
loop_
_entity_poly.entity_id
_entity_poly.type
_entity_poly.pdbx_seq_one_letter_code
_entity_poly.pdbx_strand_id
1 'polypeptide(L)' 'MKQMLKQQMKNVPKDQQEKILKLVSENPELFQKIGSEVQEKMKQGKDQMTATIEVMKAHQDELKGIM' A
#
# COMPACT_ATOMS: atom_id res chain seq x y z
N MET A 1 -16.49 -6.53 4.09
CA MET A 1 -15.25 -5.81 3.71
C MET A 1 -13.98 -6.39 4.37
N LYS A 2 -13.89 -6.51 5.71
CA LYS A 2 -12.69 -7.10 6.37
C LYS A 2 -12.31 -8.52 5.89
N GLN A 3 -13.28 -9.38 5.60
CA GLN A 3 -13.02 -10.75 5.12
C GLN A 3 -12.47 -10.81 3.68
N MET A 4 -12.93 -9.93 2.79
CA MET A 4 -12.51 -9.88 1.39
C MET A 4 -11.06 -9.38 1.28
N LEU A 5 -10.71 -8.34 2.06
CA LEU A 5 -9.35 -7.86 2.21
C LEU A 5 -8.43 -8.94 2.82
N LYS A 6 -8.90 -9.71 3.83
CA LYS A 6 -8.16 -10.85 4.38
C LYS A 6 -7.89 -11.96 3.36
N GLN A 7 -8.78 -12.20 2.40
CA GLN A 7 -8.56 -13.19 1.34
C GLN A 7 -7.52 -12.72 0.32
N GLN A 8 -7.55 -11.45 -0.09
CA GLN A 8 -6.51 -10.89 -0.97
C GLN A 8 -5.16 -10.73 -0.26
N MET A 9 -5.19 -10.55 1.06
CA MET A 9 -4.00 -10.49 1.92
C MET A 9 -3.61 -11.84 2.54
N LYS A 10 -4.19 -12.98 2.11
CA LYS A 10 -3.82 -14.31 2.64
C LYS A 10 -2.33 -14.63 2.40
N ASN A 11 -1.77 -14.11 1.32
CA ASN A 11 -0.37 -14.28 0.96
C ASN A 11 0.52 -13.16 1.54
N VAL A 12 -0.08 -12.20 2.23
CA VAL A 12 0.62 -11.09 2.90
C VAL A 12 0.74 -11.48 4.37
N PRO A 13 1.97 -11.66 4.91
CA PRO A 13 2.22 -11.95 6.31
C PRO A 13 1.45 -11.00 7.23
N LYS A 14 0.98 -11.51 8.39
CA LYS A 14 0.23 -10.70 9.36
C LYS A 14 0.99 -9.43 9.77
N ASP A 15 2.31 -9.53 9.92
CA ASP A 15 3.17 -8.38 10.22
C ASP A 15 3.09 -7.28 9.15
N GLN A 16 2.94 -7.65 7.88
CA GLN A 16 2.74 -6.67 6.79
C GLN A 16 1.34 -6.06 6.85
N GLN A 17 0.31 -6.82 7.23
CA GLN A 17 -1.06 -6.28 7.39
C GLN A 17 -1.12 -5.26 8.53
N GLU A 18 -0.50 -5.56 9.67
CA GLU A 18 -0.42 -4.64 10.80
C GLU A 18 0.39 -3.41 10.49
N LYS A 19 1.50 -3.55 9.76
CA LYS A 19 2.27 -2.40 9.26
C LYS A 19 1.45 -1.51 8.35
N ILE A 20 0.68 -2.05 7.41
CA ILE A 20 -0.21 -1.25 6.54
C ILE A 20 -1.27 -0.52 7.37
N LEU A 21 -1.91 -1.20 8.33
CA LEU A 21 -2.88 -0.60 9.25
C LEU A 21 -2.29 0.54 10.08
N LYS A 22 -1.09 0.33 10.62
CA LYS A 22 -0.36 1.34 11.38
C LYS A 22 -0.01 2.54 10.49
N LEU A 23 0.39 2.30 9.25
CA LEU A 23 0.72 3.34 8.29
C LEU A 23 -0.48 4.22 7.93
N VAL A 24 -1.65 3.61 7.71
CA VAL A 24 -2.91 4.34 7.50
C VAL A 24 -3.29 5.18 8.72
N SER A 25 -2.94 4.71 9.93
CA SER A 25 -3.32 5.36 11.18
C SER A 25 -2.36 6.50 11.55
N GLU A 26 -1.06 6.33 11.31
CA GLU A 26 -0.02 7.33 11.60
C GLU A 26 0.07 8.40 10.52
N ASN A 27 -0.14 8.02 9.25
CA ASN A 27 0.03 8.93 8.13
C ASN A 27 -1.03 8.69 7.01
N PRO A 28 -2.29 9.05 7.26
CA PRO A 28 -3.39 8.83 6.32
C PRO A 28 -3.20 9.60 5.00
N GLU A 29 -2.54 10.76 5.02
CA GLU A 29 -2.23 11.55 3.82
C GLU A 29 -1.26 10.81 2.90
N LEU A 30 -0.21 10.21 3.46
CA LEU A 30 0.74 9.39 2.71
C LEU A 30 0.03 8.19 2.07
N PHE A 31 -0.89 7.54 2.80
CA PHE A 31 -1.66 6.44 2.25
C PHE A 31 -2.59 6.87 1.11
N GLN A 32 -3.26 8.01 1.27
CA GLN A 32 -4.12 8.57 0.23
C GLN A 32 -3.31 8.91 -1.03
N LYS A 33 -2.13 9.50 -0.87
CA LYS A 33 -1.19 9.80 -1.96
C LYS A 33 -0.73 8.52 -2.67
N ILE A 34 -0.31 7.50 -1.92
CA ILE A 34 0.05 6.18 -2.47
C ILE A 34 -1.11 5.60 -3.27
N GLY A 35 -2.34 5.65 -2.73
CA GLY A 35 -3.53 5.16 -3.42
C GLY A 35 -3.78 5.88 -4.76
N SER A 36 -3.66 7.20 -4.79
CA SER A 36 -3.80 8.01 -6.00
C SER A 36 -2.72 7.69 -7.03
N GLU A 37 -1.46 7.61 -6.61
CA GLU A 37 -0.34 7.30 -7.52
C GLU A 37 -0.43 5.87 -8.08
N VAL A 38 -0.86 4.89 -7.27
CA VAL A 38 -1.11 3.52 -7.74
C VAL A 38 -2.19 3.51 -8.82
N GLN A 39 -3.30 4.23 -8.60
CA GLN A 39 -4.35 4.35 -9.62
C GLN A 39 -3.84 5.02 -10.90
N GLU A 40 -2.99 6.03 -10.78
CA GLU A 40 -2.40 6.71 -11.95
C GLU A 40 -1.47 5.77 -12.73
N LYS A 41 -0.62 5.00 -12.04
CA LYS A 41 0.23 3.97 -12.65
C LYS A 41 -0.60 2.86 -13.31
N MET A 42 -1.72 2.47 -12.72
CA MET A 42 -2.65 1.52 -13.34
C MET A 42 -3.29 2.09 -14.61
N LYS A 43 -3.67 3.38 -14.62
CA LYS A 43 -4.15 4.08 -15.82
C LYS A 43 -3.09 4.16 -16.92
N GLN A 44 -1.82 4.20 -16.56
CA GLN A 44 -0.68 4.11 -17.49
C GLN A 44 -0.46 2.69 -18.05
N GLY A 45 -1.31 1.73 -17.70
CA GLY A 45 -1.26 0.36 -18.21
C GLY A 45 -0.42 -0.61 -17.36
N LYS A 46 0.04 -0.20 -16.18
CA LYS A 46 0.73 -1.10 -15.25
C LYS A 46 -0.28 -1.98 -14.51
N ASP A 47 0.10 -3.22 -14.23
CA ASP A 47 -0.69 -4.06 -13.34
C ASP A 47 -0.66 -3.52 -11.91
N GLN A 48 -1.70 -3.83 -11.15
CA GLN A 48 -1.89 -3.33 -9.78
C GLN A 48 -0.71 -3.66 -8.86
N MET A 49 -0.09 -4.83 -9.03
CA MET A 49 1.02 -5.27 -8.19
C MET A 49 2.28 -4.44 -8.50
N THR A 50 2.63 -4.29 -9.77
CA THR A 50 3.76 -3.46 -10.22
C THR A 50 3.57 -2.00 -9.83
N ALA A 51 2.38 -1.44 -10.04
CA ALA A 51 2.04 -0.08 -9.63
C ALA A 51 2.22 0.12 -8.11
N THR A 52 1.72 -0.82 -7.31
CA THR A 52 1.85 -0.77 -5.85
C THR A 52 3.31 -0.84 -5.40
N ILE A 53 4.09 -1.77 -5.98
CA ILE A 53 5.52 -1.92 -5.63
C ILE A 53 6.30 -0.65 -6.01
N GLU A 54 6.07 -0.08 -7.18
CA GLU A 54 6.75 1.15 -7.60
C GLU A 54 6.46 2.32 -6.68
N VAL A 55 5.19 2.54 -6.34
CA VAL A 55 4.78 3.66 -5.50
C VAL A 55 5.26 3.46 -4.07
N MET A 56 5.11 2.26 -3.50
CA MET A 56 5.68 1.95 -2.18
C MET A 56 7.20 2.09 -2.15
N LYS A 57 7.90 1.78 -3.25
CA LYS A 57 9.35 1.97 -3.36
C LYS A 57 9.72 3.45 -3.48
N ALA A 58 8.94 4.25 -4.21
CA ALA A 58 9.12 5.70 -4.30
C ALA A 58 8.92 6.38 -2.94
N HIS A 59 7.96 5.90 -2.15
CA HIS A 59 7.71 6.38 -0.80
C HIS A 59 8.46 5.59 0.28
N GLN A 60 9.40 4.70 -0.09
CA GLN A 60 10.03 3.80 0.87
C GLN A 60 10.69 4.55 2.03
N ASP A 61 11.29 5.71 1.77
CA ASP A 61 11.93 6.51 2.82
C ASP A 61 10.93 7.17 3.77
N GLU A 62 9.75 7.57 3.26
CA GLU A 62 8.63 8.04 4.09
C GLU A 62 8.01 6.89 4.90
N LEU A 63 7.93 5.70 4.29
CA LEU A 63 7.43 4.48 4.95
C LEU A 63 8.42 3.94 5.99
N LYS A 64 9.74 4.08 5.78
CA LYS A 64 10.80 3.67 6.73
C LYS A 64 10.75 4.45 8.05
N GLY A 65 10.23 5.68 8.04
CA GLY A 65 10.01 6.43 9.27
C GLY A 65 8.89 5.83 10.15
N ILE A 66 8.03 4.98 9.57
CA ILE A 66 6.81 4.45 10.18
C ILE A 66 6.90 2.92 10.41
N MET A 67 7.70 2.20 9.61
CA MET A 67 7.87 0.73 9.61
C MET A 67 8.99 0.21 10.50
#